data_AF-A0A7W7MAD7-F1
#
_entry.id   AF-A0A7W7MAD7-F1
#
_cell.length_a   1.000
_cell.length_b   1.000
_cell.length_c   1.000
_cell.angle_alpha   90.00
_cell.angle_beta   90.00
_cell.angle_gamma   90.00
#
_symmetry.space_group_name_H-M   'P 1'
#
loop_
_entity.id
_entity.type
_entity.pdbx_description
1 polymer ?
#
loop_
_entity_poly.entity_id
_entity_poly.type
_entity_poly.pdbx_seq_one_letter_code
_entity_poly.pdbx_strand_id
1 'polypeptide(L)'
;MSSLTSSPAGSADDGSGRSVADGAGDAPGWVRDPDADSRAVVAAFFDRLADDLAARGVAAGVCVDLLGGIQVRSGRLSGDSPVPASDAPARYNRRYTAAVLAAYEVLSAAGADGTPGIPAGAELTGLLTAAFVEPLGEQVASGTRAMLDAAADPFAAMVAVARQRETDDFGAEFEFSHPVDDEHQFVAKVHRCGYHEYFRAHGTPQLTPVLCAFDANWISAIAPERHGFTFARPATIGHGAASCPFDFRRTAVVEPSVDRAADAGTGVA
;
A
#
# COMPACT_ATOMS: atom_id res chain seq x y z
N MET A 1 7.89 -71.68 -14.85
CA MET A 1 8.37 -70.84 -13.74
C MET A 1 7.72 -69.48 -13.97
N SER A 2 6.66 -69.08 -13.25
CA SER A 2 6.53 -68.95 -11.78
C SER A 2 7.49 -67.86 -11.27
N SER A 3 7.07 -66.79 -10.58
CA SER A 3 5.72 -66.37 -10.18
C SER A 3 5.70 -64.84 -9.88
N LEU A 4 4.53 -64.22 -10.06
CA LEU A 4 3.80 -63.29 -9.16
C LEU A 4 4.53 -62.32 -8.19
N THR A 5 3.81 -61.21 -7.95
CA THR A 5 3.94 -60.19 -6.87
C THR A 5 4.86 -58.98 -7.14
N SER A 6 4.52 -57.74 -6.74
CA SER A 6 3.21 -57.19 -6.35
C SER A 6 3.15 -55.64 -6.39
N SER A 7 1.92 -55.12 -6.54
CA SER A 7 1.43 -53.81 -6.05
C SER A 7 0.32 -54.09 -5.01
N PRO A 8 -0.26 -53.11 -4.27
CA PRO A 8 -0.03 -51.66 -4.24
C PRO A 8 0.18 -51.08 -2.81
N ALA A 9 0.44 -49.77 -2.72
CA ALA A 9 0.12 -48.96 -1.53
C ALA A 9 -0.02 -47.48 -1.91
N GLY A 10 -1.25 -47.05 -2.20
CA GLY A 10 -1.63 -45.63 -2.15
C GLY A 10 -2.52 -45.43 -0.93
N SER A 11 -2.14 -44.54 -0.03
CA SER A 11 -2.96 -44.11 1.11
C SER A 11 -3.36 -42.66 0.94
N ALA A 12 -4.63 -42.35 1.18
CA ALA A 12 -5.16 -41.00 1.16
C ALA A 12 -4.65 -40.16 2.34
N ASP A 13 -4.45 -38.89 2.07
CA ASP A 13 -5.12 -37.76 2.73
C ASP A 13 -5.87 -38.06 4.06
N ASP A 14 -5.32 -37.57 5.17
CA ASP A 14 -6.00 -36.64 6.10
C ASP A 14 -4.92 -35.99 6.99
N GLY A 15 -4.96 -34.68 7.11
CA GLY A 15 -3.93 -33.87 7.76
C GLY A 15 -4.38 -32.43 7.98
N SER A 16 -5.65 -32.27 8.37
CA SER A 16 -6.33 -30.98 8.55
C SER A 16 -5.78 -30.13 9.71
N GLY A 17 -4.55 -29.64 9.56
CA GLY A 17 -3.98 -28.56 10.36
C GLY A 17 -4.69 -27.24 10.06
N ARG A 18 -5.88 -27.03 10.66
CA ARG A 18 -6.56 -25.74 10.66
C ARG A 18 -5.67 -24.68 11.30
N SER A 19 -5.06 -23.84 10.46
CA SER A 19 -4.36 -22.64 10.91
C SER A 19 -5.37 -21.70 11.58
N VAL A 20 -5.12 -21.33 12.84
CA VAL A 20 -5.95 -20.37 13.57
C VAL A 20 -5.46 -18.96 13.21
N ALA A 21 -5.88 -18.47 12.05
CA ALA A 21 -5.54 -17.14 11.54
C ALA A 21 -6.69 -16.43 10.77
N ASP A 22 -7.90 -17.01 10.73
CA ASP A 22 -9.09 -16.34 10.19
C ASP A 22 -9.56 -15.25 11.17
N GLY A 23 -9.07 -14.01 11.04
CA GLY A 23 -9.35 -13.00 12.06
C GLY A 23 -8.84 -11.56 11.86
N ALA A 24 -8.59 -11.10 10.63
CA ALA A 24 -8.30 -9.68 10.38
C ALA A 24 -8.87 -9.21 9.03
N GLY A 25 -9.76 -8.21 9.07
CA GLY A 25 -10.11 -7.36 7.91
C GLY A 25 -11.36 -7.74 7.11
N ASP A 26 -11.58 -9.03 6.80
CA ASP A 26 -12.60 -9.39 5.81
C ASP A 26 -14.04 -9.38 6.36
N ALA A 27 -14.88 -8.50 5.81
CA ALA A 27 -16.32 -8.59 5.98
C ALA A 27 -16.82 -9.94 5.41
N PRO A 28 -17.73 -10.66 6.09
CA PRO A 28 -18.07 -12.04 5.75
C PRO A 28 -18.62 -12.15 4.32
N GLY A 29 -17.80 -12.72 3.43
CA GLY A 29 -18.11 -12.94 2.01
C GLY A 29 -17.28 -12.12 1.01
N TRP A 30 -16.42 -11.20 1.44
CA TRP A 30 -15.42 -10.62 0.53
C TRP A 30 -14.27 -11.60 0.32
N VAL A 31 -13.90 -11.83 -0.94
CA VAL A 31 -12.71 -12.60 -1.32
C VAL A 31 -11.76 -11.67 -2.02
N ARG A 32 -10.56 -11.55 -1.46
CA ARG A 32 -9.47 -10.75 -1.99
C ARG A 32 -9.03 -11.24 -3.37
N ASP A 33 -8.98 -10.34 -4.35
CA ASP A 33 -8.45 -10.61 -5.68
C ASP A 33 -7.45 -9.50 -6.07
N PRO A 34 -6.15 -9.67 -5.78
CA PRO A 34 -5.13 -8.66 -6.09
C PRO A 34 -5.01 -8.32 -7.59
N ASP A 35 -5.46 -9.20 -8.49
CA ASP A 35 -5.49 -8.93 -9.93
C ASP A 35 -6.67 -8.02 -10.30
N ALA A 36 -7.85 -8.22 -9.70
CA ALA A 36 -8.98 -7.30 -9.84
C ALA A 36 -8.73 -5.96 -9.11
N ASP A 37 -8.21 -6.00 -7.88
CA ASP A 37 -7.93 -4.81 -7.07
C ASP A 37 -6.94 -3.88 -7.79
N SER A 38 -5.83 -4.42 -8.31
CA SER A 38 -4.86 -3.62 -9.07
C SER A 38 -5.37 -3.13 -10.43
N ARG A 39 -6.41 -3.75 -11.01
CA ARG A 39 -7.15 -3.16 -12.15
C ARG A 39 -8.04 -2.00 -11.70
N ALA A 40 -8.77 -2.16 -10.59
CA ALA A 40 -9.65 -1.13 -10.04
C ALA A 40 -8.86 0.13 -9.64
N VAL A 41 -7.68 -0.02 -9.04
CA VAL A 41 -6.73 1.09 -8.77
C VAL A 41 -6.39 1.87 -10.04
N VAL A 42 -6.07 1.19 -11.15
CA VAL A 42 -5.72 1.86 -12.42
C VAL A 42 -6.93 2.53 -13.07
N ALA A 43 -8.11 1.91 -13.01
CA ALA A 43 -9.33 2.52 -13.52
C ALA A 43 -9.66 3.82 -12.75
N ALA A 44 -9.70 3.75 -11.42
CA ALA A 44 -9.99 4.91 -10.56
C ALA A 44 -8.96 6.04 -10.72
N PHE A 45 -7.67 5.70 -10.92
CA PHE A 45 -6.62 6.66 -11.25
C PHE A 45 -6.88 7.38 -12.59
N PHE A 46 -7.26 6.65 -13.64
CA PHE A 46 -7.55 7.26 -14.95
C PHE A 46 -8.84 8.07 -14.96
N ASP A 47 -9.89 7.60 -14.28
CA ASP A 47 -11.15 8.35 -14.15
C ASP A 47 -10.90 9.69 -13.45
N ARG A 48 -10.18 9.69 -12.32
CA ARG A 48 -9.86 10.94 -11.62
C ARG A 48 -8.90 11.85 -12.40
N LEU A 49 -7.92 11.27 -13.10
CA LEU A 49 -7.04 12.06 -13.97
C LEU A 49 -7.82 12.74 -15.10
N ALA A 50 -8.86 12.11 -15.63
CA ALA A 50 -9.77 12.71 -16.61
C ALA A 50 -10.51 13.92 -16.04
N ASP A 51 -11.08 13.78 -14.84
CA ASP A 51 -11.77 14.86 -14.14
C ASP A 51 -10.85 16.05 -13.84
N ASP A 52 -9.63 15.80 -13.35
CA ASP A 52 -8.67 16.86 -13.05
C ASP A 52 -8.18 17.58 -14.33
N LEU A 53 -7.98 16.86 -15.44
CA LEU A 53 -7.64 17.47 -16.74
C LEU A 53 -8.80 18.32 -17.28
N ALA A 54 -10.05 17.85 -17.16
CA ALA A 54 -11.23 18.62 -17.54
C ALA A 54 -11.39 19.88 -16.67
N ALA A 55 -11.17 19.79 -15.36
CA ALA A 55 -11.19 20.93 -14.44
C ALA A 55 -10.09 21.97 -14.74
N ARG A 56 -8.96 21.53 -15.32
CA ARG A 56 -7.87 22.38 -15.82
C ARG A 56 -8.15 23.01 -17.20
N GLY A 57 -9.31 22.75 -17.79
CA GLY A 57 -9.72 23.32 -19.08
C GLY A 57 -9.13 22.63 -20.30
N VAL A 58 -8.59 21.41 -20.15
CA VAL A 58 -8.17 20.58 -21.30
C VAL A 58 -9.41 20.24 -22.13
N ALA A 59 -9.37 20.55 -23.43
CA ALA A 59 -10.51 20.30 -24.32
C ALA A 59 -10.86 18.80 -24.38
N ALA A 60 -12.15 18.46 -24.35
CA ALA A 60 -12.61 17.07 -24.20
C ALA A 60 -11.99 16.07 -25.21
N GLY A 61 -11.86 16.46 -26.49
CA GLY A 61 -11.19 15.62 -27.50
C GLY A 61 -9.71 15.38 -27.19
N VAL A 62 -8.99 16.43 -26.76
CA VAL A 62 -7.58 16.32 -26.34
C VAL A 62 -7.45 15.45 -25.09
N CYS A 63 -8.39 15.56 -24.13
CA CYS A 63 -8.40 14.70 -22.95
C CYS A 63 -8.59 13.22 -23.33
N VAL A 64 -9.47 12.91 -24.28
CA VAL A 64 -9.66 11.54 -24.81
C VAL A 64 -8.37 11.03 -25.47
N ASP A 65 -7.73 11.84 -26.32
CA ASP A 65 -6.48 11.45 -27.00
C ASP A 65 -5.33 11.21 -26.00
N LEU A 66 -5.21 12.07 -24.98
CA LEU A 66 -4.21 11.92 -23.92
C LEU A 66 -4.44 10.66 -23.09
N LEU A 67 -5.67 10.41 -22.62
CA LEU A 67 -5.99 9.22 -21.83
C LEU A 67 -5.79 7.93 -22.64
N GLY A 68 -6.17 7.92 -23.92
CA GLY A 68 -5.88 6.82 -24.84
C GLY A 68 -4.38 6.58 -25.01
N GLY A 69 -3.59 7.65 -25.16
CA GLY A 69 -2.13 7.59 -25.19
C GLY A 69 -1.52 7.00 -23.91
N ILE A 70 -2.02 7.43 -22.75
CA ILE A 70 -1.60 6.93 -21.42
C ILE A 70 -1.94 5.43 -21.27
N GLN A 71 -3.14 5.00 -21.66
CA GLN A 71 -3.55 3.59 -21.60
C GLN A 71 -2.68 2.70 -22.49
N VAL A 72 -2.44 3.11 -23.75
CA VAL A 72 -1.55 2.39 -24.68
C VAL A 72 -0.12 2.32 -24.13
N ARG A 73 0.39 3.42 -23.57
CA ARG A 73 1.75 3.47 -23.01
C ARG A 73 1.89 2.62 -21.75
N SER A 74 0.91 2.65 -20.86
CA SER A 74 0.86 1.81 -19.65
C SER A 74 0.82 0.31 -19.98
N GLY A 75 0.03 -0.07 -21.00
CA GLY A 75 -0.01 -1.45 -21.50
C GLY A 75 1.36 -1.94 -21.99
N ARG A 76 2.07 -1.11 -22.79
CA ARG A 76 3.43 -1.43 -23.25
C ARG A 76 4.46 -1.48 -22.11
N LEU A 77 4.38 -0.55 -21.16
CA LEU A 77 5.25 -0.52 -19.97
C LEU A 77 5.03 -1.72 -19.03
N SER A 78 3.83 -2.32 -19.06
CA SER A 78 3.48 -3.51 -18.30
C SER A 78 3.84 -4.82 -19.03
N GLY A 79 3.70 -4.87 -20.36
CA GLY A 79 3.94 -6.06 -21.18
C GLY A 79 5.38 -6.23 -21.68
N ASP A 80 6.01 -5.15 -22.13
CA ASP A 80 7.34 -5.14 -22.77
C ASP A 80 8.46 -4.70 -21.80
N SER A 81 8.24 -4.83 -20.48
CA SER A 81 9.22 -4.35 -19.49
C SER A 81 10.55 -5.12 -19.62
N PRO A 82 11.71 -4.44 -19.73
CA PRO A 82 13.01 -5.10 -19.89
C PRO A 82 13.45 -5.89 -18.65
N VAL A 83 12.78 -5.67 -17.51
CA VAL A 83 12.88 -6.51 -16.31
C VAL A 83 11.55 -7.24 -16.17
N PRO A 84 11.46 -8.57 -16.35
CA PRO A 84 10.24 -9.31 -16.07
C PRO A 84 9.79 -9.15 -14.61
N ALA A 85 8.49 -9.26 -14.33
CA ALA A 85 8.00 -9.34 -12.96
C ALA A 85 8.47 -10.66 -12.31
N SER A 86 8.95 -10.62 -11.06
CA SER A 86 9.44 -11.82 -10.37
C SER A 86 8.37 -12.86 -10.06
N ASP A 87 7.14 -12.39 -9.84
CA ASP A 87 6.01 -13.18 -9.33
C ASP A 87 4.66 -12.49 -9.64
N ALA A 88 3.57 -13.01 -9.09
CA ALA A 88 2.23 -12.45 -9.27
C ALA A 88 2.01 -11.10 -8.55
N PRO A 89 2.34 -10.95 -7.24
CA PRO A 89 2.32 -9.65 -6.56
C PRO A 89 3.09 -8.55 -7.31
N ALA A 90 4.32 -8.84 -7.75
CA ALA A 90 5.14 -7.95 -8.56
C ALA A 90 4.42 -7.47 -9.83
N ARG A 91 3.74 -8.36 -10.57
CA ARG A 91 2.94 -8.01 -11.76
C ARG A 91 1.80 -7.05 -11.42
N TYR A 92 1.12 -7.24 -10.29
CA TYR A 92 0.02 -6.37 -9.85
C TYR A 92 0.55 -4.98 -9.45
N ASN A 93 1.67 -4.93 -8.73
CA ASN A 93 2.35 -3.69 -8.35
C ASN A 93 2.82 -2.88 -9.57
N ARG A 94 3.41 -3.56 -10.55
CA ARG A 94 3.87 -2.94 -11.79
C ARG A 94 2.74 -2.36 -12.63
N ARG A 95 1.53 -2.92 -12.58
CA ARG A 95 0.36 -2.42 -13.35
C ARG A 95 0.05 -0.95 -13.06
N TYR A 96 -0.07 -0.57 -11.78
CA TYR A 96 -0.33 0.82 -11.43
C TYR A 96 0.94 1.69 -11.40
N THR A 97 2.11 1.11 -11.14
CA THR A 97 3.40 1.81 -11.29
C THR A 97 3.62 2.25 -12.76
N ALA A 98 3.34 1.37 -13.72
CA ALA A 98 3.38 1.65 -15.15
C ALA A 98 2.33 2.68 -15.58
N ALA A 99 1.13 2.67 -14.97
CA ALA A 99 0.09 3.67 -15.23
C ALA A 99 0.54 5.08 -14.83
N VAL A 100 1.15 5.24 -13.64
CA VAL A 100 1.71 6.53 -13.19
C VAL A 100 2.87 6.99 -14.08
N LEU A 101 3.77 6.07 -14.47
CA LEU A 101 4.85 6.39 -15.41
C LEU A 101 4.32 6.83 -16.78
N ALA A 102 3.35 6.09 -17.33
CA ALA A 102 2.72 6.43 -18.61
C ALA A 102 2.04 7.80 -18.58
N ALA A 103 1.32 8.10 -17.50
CA ALA A 103 0.69 9.40 -17.30
C ALA A 103 1.73 10.53 -17.23
N TYR A 104 2.81 10.33 -16.48
CA TYR A 104 3.91 11.30 -16.42
C TYR A 104 4.56 11.55 -17.80
N GLU A 105 4.91 10.50 -18.54
CA GLU A 105 5.58 10.63 -19.84
C GLU A 105 4.68 11.32 -20.88
N VAL A 106 3.42 10.90 -21.01
CA VAL A 106 2.48 11.45 -22.02
C VAL A 106 2.11 12.88 -21.69
N LEU A 107 1.81 13.21 -20.43
CA LEU A 107 1.48 14.57 -20.03
C LEU A 107 2.70 15.50 -20.09
N SER A 108 3.90 15.02 -19.73
CA SER A 108 5.13 15.82 -19.89
C SER A 108 5.39 16.18 -21.35
N ALA A 109 5.20 15.24 -22.27
CA ALA A 109 5.32 15.50 -23.71
C ALA A 109 4.27 16.50 -24.19
N ALA A 110 2.98 16.28 -23.86
CA ALA A 110 1.90 17.18 -24.24
C ALA A 110 2.09 18.61 -23.72
N GLY A 111 2.56 18.78 -22.47
CA GLY A 111 2.90 20.08 -21.91
C GLY A 111 4.10 20.73 -22.60
N ALA A 112 5.12 19.96 -22.99
CA ALA A 112 6.27 20.45 -23.76
C ALA A 112 5.88 20.91 -25.19
N ASP A 113 4.91 20.24 -25.80
CA ASP A 113 4.31 20.60 -27.09
C ASP A 113 3.32 21.79 -26.99
N GLY A 114 3.14 22.36 -25.80
CA GLY A 114 2.32 23.55 -25.57
C GLY A 114 0.81 23.29 -25.42
N THR A 115 0.40 22.05 -25.12
CA THR A 115 -1.01 21.70 -24.89
C THR A 115 -1.56 22.48 -23.69
N PRO A 116 -2.60 23.33 -23.86
CA PRO A 116 -3.14 24.13 -22.77
C PRO A 116 -3.71 23.28 -21.63
N GLY A 117 -3.54 23.74 -20.39
CA GLY A 117 -4.07 23.09 -19.18
C GLY A 117 -3.18 21.98 -18.59
N ILE A 118 -2.14 21.54 -19.31
CA ILE A 118 -1.23 20.49 -18.84
C ILE A 118 -0.16 21.07 -17.91
N PRO A 119 -0.08 20.64 -16.63
CA PRO A 119 0.94 21.11 -15.70
C PRO A 119 2.32 20.50 -16.00
N ALA A 120 3.37 21.11 -15.45
CA ALA A 120 4.75 20.66 -15.63
C ALA A 120 5.49 20.47 -14.30
N GLY A 121 6.56 19.65 -14.31
CA GLY A 121 7.45 19.46 -13.17
C GLY A 121 6.71 19.02 -11.90
N ALA A 122 6.96 19.74 -10.78
CA ALA A 122 6.36 19.42 -9.49
C ALA A 122 4.82 19.51 -9.48
N GLU A 123 4.22 20.38 -10.30
CA GLU A 123 2.76 20.47 -10.39
C GLU A 123 2.16 19.23 -11.08
N LEU A 124 2.84 18.68 -12.10
CA LEU A 124 2.45 17.41 -12.71
C LEU A 124 2.58 16.26 -11.71
N THR A 125 3.68 16.17 -10.95
CA THR A 125 3.81 15.15 -9.89
C THR A 125 2.73 15.30 -8.81
N GLY A 126 2.34 16.54 -8.46
CA GLY A 126 1.23 16.81 -7.56
C GLY A 126 -0.12 16.32 -8.10
N LEU A 127 -0.43 16.63 -9.37
CA LEU A 127 -1.61 16.12 -10.08
C LEU A 127 -1.67 14.58 -10.06
N LEU A 128 -0.56 13.91 -10.41
CA LEU A 128 -0.49 12.44 -10.41
C LEU A 128 -0.64 11.85 -9.00
N THR A 129 -0.17 12.56 -7.97
CA THR A 129 -0.35 12.16 -6.56
C THR A 129 -1.80 12.26 -6.14
N ALA A 130 -2.49 13.38 -6.41
CA ALA A 130 -3.91 13.54 -6.13
C ALA A 130 -4.75 12.46 -6.82
N ALA A 131 -4.56 12.30 -8.14
CA ALA A 131 -5.29 11.32 -8.93
C ALA A 131 -5.03 9.86 -8.50
N PHE A 132 -3.84 9.53 -7.98
CA PHE A 132 -3.53 8.18 -7.50
C PHE A 132 -4.05 7.89 -6.09
N VAL A 133 -4.03 8.88 -5.20
CA VAL A 133 -4.30 8.71 -3.77
C VAL A 133 -5.78 8.91 -3.44
N GLU A 134 -6.41 9.97 -3.95
CA GLU A 134 -7.75 10.39 -3.54
C GLU A 134 -8.88 9.39 -3.87
N PRO A 135 -8.93 8.71 -5.04
CA PRO A 135 -10.10 7.90 -5.41
C PRO A 135 -10.43 6.74 -4.47
N LEU A 136 -9.40 6.21 -3.78
CA LEU A 136 -9.54 5.11 -2.81
C LEU A 136 -9.37 5.59 -1.36
N GLY A 137 -9.16 6.89 -1.15
CA GLY A 137 -8.78 7.46 0.16
C GLY A 137 -9.77 7.14 1.26
N GLU A 138 -11.03 7.57 1.12
CA GLU A 138 -12.04 7.33 2.16
C GLU A 138 -12.41 5.84 2.29
N GLN A 139 -12.38 5.06 1.21
CA GLN A 139 -12.65 3.61 1.28
C GLN A 139 -11.58 2.90 2.12
N VAL A 140 -10.31 3.17 1.86
CA VAL A 140 -9.19 2.58 2.62
C VAL A 140 -9.16 3.10 4.05
N ALA A 141 -9.40 4.40 4.26
CA ALA A 141 -9.43 5.00 5.60
C ALA A 141 -10.58 4.44 6.46
N SER A 142 -11.80 4.39 5.91
CA SER A 142 -12.97 3.85 6.62
C SER A 142 -12.86 2.35 6.88
N GLY A 143 -12.37 1.57 5.92
CA GLY A 143 -12.11 0.13 6.11
C GLY A 143 -11.06 -0.14 7.19
N THR A 144 -9.93 0.59 7.14
CA THR A 144 -8.87 0.49 8.16
C THR A 144 -9.43 0.88 9.54
N ARG A 145 -10.18 1.97 9.63
CA ARG A 145 -10.82 2.43 10.87
C ARG A 145 -11.79 1.39 11.42
N ALA A 146 -12.67 0.83 10.59
CA ALA A 146 -13.64 -0.19 11.00
C ALA A 146 -12.96 -1.47 11.51
N MET A 147 -11.88 -1.92 10.86
CA MET A 147 -11.07 -3.04 11.33
C MET A 147 -10.45 -2.77 12.70
N LEU A 148 -9.79 -1.61 12.88
CA LEU A 148 -9.16 -1.22 14.14
C LEU A 148 -10.18 -1.02 15.27
N ASP A 149 -11.37 -0.51 14.94
CA ASP A 149 -12.48 -0.29 15.89
C ASP A 149 -13.13 -1.60 16.37
N ALA A 150 -13.07 -2.65 15.55
CA ALA A 150 -13.62 -3.98 15.86
C ALA A 150 -12.58 -4.93 16.50
N ALA A 151 -11.29 -4.62 16.40
CA ALA A 151 -10.21 -5.45 16.92
C ALA A 151 -10.12 -5.38 18.46
N ALA A 152 -10.08 -6.53 19.12
CA ALA A 152 -9.78 -6.61 20.55
C ALA A 152 -8.36 -6.12 20.90
N ASP A 153 -7.44 -6.21 19.92
CA ASP A 153 -6.10 -5.64 19.98
C ASP A 153 -5.78 -4.96 18.63
N PRO A 154 -6.02 -3.64 18.50
CA PRO A 154 -5.83 -2.92 17.24
C PRO A 154 -4.37 -2.88 16.76
N PHE A 155 -3.40 -2.91 17.68
CA PHE A 155 -1.97 -3.01 17.32
C PHE A 155 -1.67 -4.38 16.70
N ALA A 156 -2.06 -5.47 17.35
CA ALA A 156 -1.82 -6.82 16.83
C ALA A 156 -2.53 -7.05 15.48
N ALA A 157 -3.75 -6.52 15.30
CA ALA A 157 -4.46 -6.56 14.03
C ALA A 157 -3.70 -5.81 12.91
N MET A 158 -3.18 -4.62 13.19
CA MET A 158 -2.39 -3.85 12.22
C MET A 158 -1.05 -4.53 11.89
N VAL A 159 -0.38 -5.15 12.87
CA VAL A 159 0.84 -5.94 12.65
C VAL A 159 0.55 -7.17 11.78
N ALA A 160 -0.57 -7.87 12.01
CA ALA A 160 -0.99 -9.00 11.19
C ALA A 160 -1.22 -8.58 9.72
N VAL A 161 -1.94 -7.47 9.49
CA VAL A 161 -2.12 -6.89 8.14
C VAL A 161 -0.78 -6.52 7.52
N ALA A 162 0.13 -5.87 8.26
CA ALA A 162 1.44 -5.50 7.72
C ALA A 162 2.21 -6.73 7.21
N ARG A 163 2.31 -7.80 8.02
CA ARG A 163 2.96 -9.06 7.61
C ARG A 163 2.30 -9.73 6.42
N GLN A 164 0.97 -9.78 6.40
CA GLN A 164 0.24 -10.38 5.28
C GLN A 164 0.55 -9.66 3.97
N ARG A 165 0.64 -8.32 4.00
CA ARG A 165 0.96 -7.55 2.79
C ARG A 165 2.40 -7.76 2.32
N GLU A 166 3.35 -7.99 3.22
CA GLU A 166 4.74 -8.36 2.86
C GLU A 166 4.78 -9.61 1.97
N THR A 167 3.95 -10.62 2.23
CA THR A 167 3.87 -11.86 1.43
C THR A 167 2.95 -11.74 0.22
N ASP A 168 1.76 -11.17 0.42
CA ASP A 168 0.65 -11.29 -0.53
C ASP A 168 0.61 -10.13 -1.55
N ASP A 169 1.10 -8.94 -1.18
CA ASP A 169 0.97 -7.72 -1.99
C ASP A 169 2.28 -7.36 -2.67
N PHE A 170 3.40 -7.45 -1.95
CA PHE A 170 4.66 -6.86 -2.40
C PHE A 170 5.50 -7.81 -3.24
N GLY A 171 5.60 -9.08 -2.83
CA GLY A 171 6.38 -10.10 -3.54
C GLY A 171 7.89 -9.86 -3.53
N ALA A 172 8.62 -10.62 -4.34
CA ALA A 172 10.09 -10.71 -4.28
C ALA A 172 10.82 -9.46 -4.82
N GLU A 173 10.13 -8.49 -5.41
CA GLU A 173 10.74 -7.20 -5.78
C GLU A 173 11.03 -6.32 -4.56
N PHE A 174 10.39 -6.60 -3.43
CA PHE A 174 10.60 -5.92 -2.17
C PHE A 174 11.48 -6.78 -1.25
N GLU A 175 12.18 -6.10 -0.33
CA GLU A 175 13.00 -6.76 0.69
C GLU A 175 12.71 -6.12 2.05
N PHE A 176 12.24 -6.93 2.99
CA PHE A 176 11.81 -6.52 4.32
C PHE A 176 12.74 -7.09 5.40
N SER A 177 12.75 -6.44 6.55
CA SER A 177 13.30 -6.98 7.80
C SER A 177 12.56 -6.39 8.98
N HIS A 178 12.55 -7.10 10.10
CA HIS A 178 11.89 -6.66 11.34
C HIS A 178 12.93 -6.39 12.44
N PRO A 179 13.59 -5.21 12.45
CA PRO A 179 14.63 -4.89 13.42
C PRO A 179 14.10 -4.70 14.86
N VAL A 180 12.79 -4.50 15.00
CA VAL A 180 12.06 -4.61 16.28
C VAL A 180 10.75 -5.33 15.98
N ASP A 181 10.45 -6.36 16.76
CA ASP A 181 9.29 -7.23 16.59
C ASP A 181 8.94 -7.87 17.94
N ASP A 182 8.20 -7.12 18.75
CA ASP A 182 7.79 -7.51 20.11
C ASP A 182 6.37 -7.03 20.45
N GLU A 183 5.93 -7.31 21.67
CA GLU A 183 4.58 -6.98 22.15
C GLU A 183 4.31 -5.47 22.25
N HIS A 184 5.32 -4.60 22.18
CA HIS A 184 5.21 -3.15 22.32
C HIS A 184 5.53 -2.38 21.04
N GLN A 185 6.43 -2.90 20.20
CA GLN A 185 6.84 -2.26 18.96
C GLN A 185 7.03 -3.28 17.83
N PHE A 186 6.56 -2.90 16.63
CA PHE A 186 6.79 -3.63 15.39
C PHE A 186 7.32 -2.66 14.33
N VAL A 187 8.43 -3.00 13.68
CA VAL A 187 9.01 -2.20 12.60
C VAL A 187 9.14 -3.05 11.35
N ALA A 188 8.28 -2.82 10.35
CA ALA A 188 8.50 -3.37 9.01
C ALA A 188 9.45 -2.44 8.25
N LYS A 189 10.71 -2.86 8.05
CA LYS A 189 11.73 -2.04 7.37
C LYS A 189 12.00 -2.54 5.97
N VAL A 190 11.63 -1.72 4.97
CA VAL A 190 11.90 -1.96 3.54
C VAL A 190 13.33 -1.52 3.20
N HIS A 191 14.15 -2.42 2.66
CA HIS A 191 15.48 -2.12 2.11
C HIS A 191 15.48 -2.01 0.59
N ARG A 192 14.68 -2.85 -0.09
CA ARG A 192 14.46 -2.77 -1.55
C ARG A 192 12.98 -2.52 -1.82
N CYS A 193 12.68 -1.57 -2.69
CA CYS A 193 11.32 -1.18 -3.04
C CYS A 193 11.11 -1.37 -4.55
N GLY A 194 10.23 -2.31 -4.95
CA GLY A 194 9.97 -2.61 -6.35
C GLY A 194 9.52 -1.38 -7.17
N TYR A 195 8.69 -0.51 -6.57
CA TYR A 195 8.28 0.76 -7.17
C TYR A 195 9.48 1.66 -7.51
N HIS A 196 10.41 1.82 -6.55
CA HIS A 196 11.56 2.69 -6.72
C HIS A 196 12.50 2.14 -7.79
N GLU A 197 12.78 0.84 -7.76
CA GLU A 197 13.63 0.18 -8.75
C GLU A 197 13.03 0.23 -10.16
N TYR A 198 11.70 0.09 -10.29
CA TYR A 198 11.00 0.27 -11.55
C TYR A 198 11.16 1.70 -12.09
N PHE A 199 10.81 2.73 -11.31
CA PHE A 199 10.96 4.12 -11.74
C PHE A 199 12.44 4.50 -12.00
N ARG A 200 13.39 3.97 -11.22
CA ARG A 200 14.83 4.16 -11.40
C ARG A 200 15.32 3.55 -12.71
N ALA A 201 14.86 2.34 -13.06
CA ALA A 201 15.16 1.69 -14.34
C ALA A 201 14.59 2.48 -15.54
N HIS A 202 13.48 3.19 -15.34
CA HIS A 202 12.86 4.10 -16.31
C HIS A 202 13.33 5.57 -16.18
N GLY A 203 14.41 5.86 -15.45
CA GLY A 203 15.00 7.20 -15.36
C GLY A 203 14.13 8.26 -14.67
N THR A 204 13.09 7.85 -13.94
CA THR A 204 12.08 8.73 -13.31
C THR A 204 11.90 8.48 -11.80
N PRO A 205 12.97 8.25 -10.99
CA PRO A 205 12.84 7.90 -9.57
C PRO A 205 12.05 8.93 -8.73
N GLN A 206 11.95 10.18 -9.18
CA GLN A 206 11.12 11.24 -8.60
C GLN A 206 9.61 10.95 -8.60
N LEU A 207 9.14 9.88 -9.27
CA LEU A 207 7.76 9.41 -9.21
C LEU A 207 7.49 8.45 -8.04
N THR A 208 8.52 7.92 -7.38
CA THR A 208 8.36 7.05 -6.20
C THR A 208 7.49 7.66 -5.09
N PRO A 209 7.60 8.98 -4.76
CA PRO A 209 6.71 9.65 -3.82
C PRO A 209 5.21 9.52 -4.13
N VAL A 210 4.82 9.45 -5.42
CA VAL A 210 3.41 9.32 -5.84
C VAL A 210 2.79 8.05 -5.24
N LEU A 211 3.50 6.92 -5.31
CA LEU A 211 3.02 5.66 -4.73
C LEU A 211 3.22 5.62 -3.21
N CYS A 212 4.29 6.25 -2.69
CA CYS A 212 4.48 6.38 -1.24
C CYS A 212 3.40 7.21 -0.54
N ALA A 213 2.71 8.11 -1.26
CA ALA A 213 1.64 8.93 -0.71
C ALA A 213 0.35 8.12 -0.44
N PHE A 214 0.14 7.00 -1.14
CA PHE A 214 -1.02 6.11 -0.93
C PHE A 214 -1.10 5.57 0.50
N ASP A 215 0.03 5.47 1.20
CA ASP A 215 0.06 5.05 2.61
C ASP A 215 -0.75 6.00 3.52
N ALA A 216 -0.90 7.28 3.17
CA ALA A 216 -1.69 8.22 3.94
C ALA A 216 -3.16 7.79 4.10
N ASN A 217 -3.68 7.03 3.12
CA ASN A 217 -5.06 6.53 3.11
C ASN A 217 -5.35 5.58 4.27
N TRP A 218 -4.38 4.77 4.71
CA TRP A 218 -4.56 3.89 5.88
C TRP A 218 -3.95 4.48 7.16
N ILE A 219 -2.85 5.24 7.07
CA ILE A 219 -2.21 5.86 8.24
C ILE A 219 -3.17 6.83 8.94
N SER A 220 -3.92 7.64 8.18
CA SER A 220 -4.86 8.63 8.73
C SER A 220 -6.07 8.03 9.47
N ALA A 221 -6.28 6.73 9.37
CA ALA A 221 -7.31 6.02 10.13
C ALA A 221 -6.91 5.69 11.57
N ILE A 222 -5.62 5.72 11.89
CA ILE A 222 -5.09 5.36 13.22
C ILE A 222 -5.28 6.54 14.18
N ALA A 223 -6.05 6.30 15.25
CA ALA A 223 -6.32 7.27 16.31
C ALA A 223 -5.71 6.77 17.63
N PRO A 224 -4.52 7.27 18.05
CA PRO A 224 -3.76 6.67 19.16
C PRO A 224 -4.53 6.55 20.48
N GLU A 225 -5.33 7.55 20.82
CA GLU A 225 -6.16 7.61 22.04
C GLU A 225 -7.29 6.56 22.03
N ARG A 226 -7.64 6.03 20.86
CA ARG A 226 -8.71 5.04 20.66
C ARG A 226 -8.17 3.64 20.38
N HIS A 227 -7.07 3.55 19.64
CA HIS A 227 -6.50 2.30 19.15
C HIS A 227 -5.30 1.82 19.99
N GLY A 228 -4.76 2.65 20.88
CA GLY A 228 -3.69 2.27 21.81
C GLY A 228 -2.31 2.12 21.16
N PHE A 229 -2.10 2.66 19.97
CA PHE A 229 -0.81 2.69 19.28
C PHE A 229 -0.65 3.89 18.36
N THR A 230 0.59 4.28 18.10
CA THR A 230 1.00 5.30 17.13
C THR A 230 1.71 4.66 15.94
N PHE A 231 1.66 5.31 14.80
CA PHE A 231 2.46 4.98 13.63
C PHE A 231 3.42 6.11 13.27
N ALA A 232 4.64 5.77 12.86
CA ALA A 232 5.63 6.70 12.32
C ALA A 232 6.30 6.16 11.06
N ARG A 233 6.67 7.08 10.16
CA ARG A 233 7.44 6.78 8.93
C ARG A 233 8.58 7.80 8.76
N PRO A 234 9.63 7.72 9.61
CA PRO A 234 10.64 8.77 9.71
C PRO A 234 11.55 8.92 8.49
N ALA A 235 11.54 7.96 7.55
CA ALA A 235 12.33 7.99 6.33
C ALA A 235 11.65 7.20 5.21
N THR A 236 11.88 7.57 3.94
CA THR A 236 11.41 6.82 2.78
C THR A 236 12.44 6.81 1.64
N ILE A 237 12.56 5.67 0.95
CA ILE A 237 13.38 5.51 -0.26
C ILE A 237 12.94 6.49 -1.36
N GLY A 238 11.63 6.74 -1.49
CA GLY A 238 11.11 7.70 -2.46
C GLY A 238 11.58 9.15 -2.24
N HIS A 239 12.03 9.51 -1.04
CA HIS A 239 12.65 10.80 -0.73
C HIS A 239 14.18 10.71 -0.55
N GLY A 240 14.81 9.62 -1.03
CA GLY A 240 16.26 9.45 -1.06
C GLY A 240 16.88 8.81 0.19
N ALA A 241 16.08 8.27 1.12
CA ALA A 241 16.62 7.51 2.25
C ALA A 241 17.06 6.10 1.83
N ALA A 242 17.98 5.48 2.59
CA ALA A 242 18.45 4.12 2.32
C ALA A 242 17.43 3.01 2.66
N SER A 243 16.29 3.33 3.30
CA SER A 243 15.26 2.36 3.69
C SER A 243 13.94 3.06 4.07
N CYS A 244 12.82 2.34 4.06
CA CYS A 244 11.53 2.80 4.59
C CYS A 244 11.16 2.01 5.87
N PRO A 245 11.42 2.54 7.08
CA PRO A 245 10.82 1.99 8.30
C PRO A 245 9.33 2.38 8.41
N PHE A 246 8.47 1.38 8.53
CA PHE A 246 7.07 1.50 8.96
C PHE A 246 7.02 1.09 10.43
N ASP A 247 6.85 2.07 11.32
CA ASP A 247 7.16 1.94 12.74
C ASP A 247 5.89 2.07 13.59
N PHE A 248 5.41 0.94 14.11
CA PHE A 248 4.21 0.83 14.94
C PHE A 248 4.64 0.69 16.40
N ARG A 249 4.13 1.54 17.28
CA ARG A 249 4.42 1.50 18.73
C ARG A 249 3.14 1.59 19.53
N ARG A 250 2.92 0.68 20.49
CA ARG A 250 1.87 0.86 21.48
C ARG A 250 2.08 2.16 22.26
N THR A 251 1.02 2.89 22.53
CA THR A 251 1.05 3.96 23.52
C THR A 251 1.24 3.31 24.88
N ALA A 252 2.21 3.77 25.67
CA ALA A 252 2.31 3.35 27.06
C ALA A 252 0.97 3.62 27.76
N VAL A 253 0.46 2.66 28.53
CA VAL A 253 -0.70 2.88 29.38
C VAL A 253 -0.31 3.97 30.36
N VAL A 254 -0.89 5.16 30.19
CA VAL A 254 -0.86 6.18 31.24
C VAL A 254 -1.77 5.64 32.33
N GLU A 255 -1.19 4.92 33.29
CA GLU A 255 -1.93 4.60 34.51
C GLU A 255 -2.45 5.92 35.09
N PRO A 256 -3.77 6.03 35.39
CA PRO A 256 -4.31 7.24 35.96
C PRO A 256 -3.54 7.51 37.24
N SER A 257 -2.89 8.67 37.30
CA SER A 257 -2.12 9.07 38.47
C SER A 257 -3.02 9.02 39.68
N VAL A 258 -2.81 8.03 40.55
CA VAL A 258 -3.50 7.96 41.83
C VAL A 258 -3.01 9.16 42.63
N ASP A 259 -3.78 10.25 42.58
CA ASP A 259 -3.59 11.39 43.45
C ASP A 259 -3.55 10.87 44.87
N ARG A 260 -2.35 10.89 45.46
CA ARG A 260 -2.18 10.72 46.89
C ARG A 260 -2.85 11.92 47.54
N ALA A 261 -4.14 11.77 47.84
CA ALA A 261 -4.83 12.60 48.81
C ALA A 261 -3.98 12.59 50.09
N ALA A 262 -3.24 13.67 50.29
CA ALA A 262 -2.36 13.81 51.43
C ALA A 262 -3.23 13.94 52.67
N ASP A 263 -3.10 12.95 53.55
CA ASP A 263 -3.82 12.82 54.80
C ASP A 263 -3.51 14.02 55.71
N ALA A 264 -4.40 15.01 55.74
CA ALA A 264 -4.30 16.21 56.59
C ALA A 264 -5.09 16.01 57.88
N GLY A 265 -4.78 14.91 58.59
CA GLY A 265 -5.41 14.54 59.86
C GLY A 265 -5.03 15.47 61.02
N THR A 266 -5.94 16.39 61.36
CA THR A 266 -6.25 16.86 62.73
C THR A 266 -5.10 16.98 63.74
N GLY A 267 -4.62 18.22 63.94
CA GLY A 267 -3.98 18.63 65.19
C GLY A 267 -4.96 19.40 66.08
N VAL A 268 -5.45 18.78 67.16
CA VAL A 268 -6.18 19.45 68.25
C VAL A 268 -5.71 18.89 69.59
N ALA A 269 -4.80 19.62 70.25
CA ALA A 269 -4.56 19.70 71.69
C ALA A 269 -3.39 20.68 71.95
#